data_AF-A0A9X8QM29-F1
#
_entry.id   AF-A0A9X8QM29-F1
#
_cell.length_a   1.000
_cell.length_b   1.000
_cell.length_c   1.000
_cell.angle_alpha   90.00
_cell.angle_beta   90.00
_cell.angle_gamma   90.00
#
_symmetry.space_group_name_H-M   'P 1'
#
loop_
_entity.id
_entity.type
_entity.pdbx_description
1 polymer ?
#
loop_
_entity_poly.entity_id
_entity_poly.type
_entity_poly.pdbx_seq_one_letter_code
_entity_poly.pdbx_strand_id
1 'polypeptide(L)' 'MSNQQTEKIKLILKRNERGLFCLFTEDGKCLPNQASVSLSSEPFGAQELTVKFVCDGENIRVIGDPEVDDNGGESSTV' A
#
# COMPACT_ATOMS: atom_id res chain seq x y z
N MET A 1 -22.51 17.70 -6.93
CA MET A 1 -21.28 17.59 -6.13
C MET A 1 -21.04 16.12 -5.86
N SER A 2 -20.05 15.51 -6.50
CA SER A 2 -19.79 14.08 -6.41
C SER A 2 -18.84 13.83 -5.24
N ASN A 3 -19.33 13.20 -4.16
CA ASN A 3 -18.49 12.73 -3.06
C ASN A 3 -17.47 11.73 -3.63
N GLN A 4 -16.19 12.10 -3.67
CA GLN A 4 -15.12 11.12 -3.85
C GLN A 4 -14.90 10.45 -2.50
N GLN A 5 -15.67 9.39 -2.25
CA GLN A 5 -15.41 8.49 -1.14
C GLN A 5 -14.12 7.73 -1.48
N THR A 6 -13.02 8.08 -0.83
CA THR A 6 -11.75 7.36 -0.99
C THR A 6 -11.96 5.91 -0.59
N GLU A 7 -12.05 5.02 -1.57
CA GLU A 7 -12.20 3.60 -1.32
C GLU A 7 -10.94 3.10 -0.59
N LYS A 8 -11.10 2.75 0.69
CA LYS A 8 -10.00 2.14 1.46
C LYS A 8 -9.70 0.78 0.87
N ILE A 9 -8.57 0.64 0.18
CA ILE A 9 -8.10 -0.64 -0.33
C ILE A 9 -7.64 -1.49 0.86
N LYS A 10 -8.33 -2.61 1.11
CA LYS A 10 -7.93 -3.59 2.12
C LYS A 10 -6.94 -4.58 1.53
N LEU A 11 -5.83 -4.80 2.24
CA LEU A 11 -4.82 -5.78 1.89
C LEU A 11 -4.83 -6.94 2.90
N ILE A 12 -4.60 -8.16 2.39
CA ILE A 12 -4.64 -9.41 3.15
C ILE A 12 -3.25 -10.05 3.10
N LEU A 13 -2.62 -10.23 4.26
CA LEU A 13 -1.37 -10.98 4.39
C LEU A 13 -1.69 -12.48 4.48
N LYS A 14 -1.20 -13.28 3.53
CA LYS A 14 -1.29 -14.76 3.57
C LYS A 14 -0.09 -15.39 2.89
N ARG A 15 0.04 -16.72 3.00
CA ARG A 15 1.06 -17.47 2.27
C ARG A 15 0.58 -17.77 0.84
N ASN A 16 1.49 -17.66 -0.13
CA ASN A 16 1.25 -18.10 -1.50
C ASN A 16 1.43 -19.62 -1.64
N GLU A 17 1.26 -20.15 -2.85
CA GLU A 17 1.39 -21.59 -3.16
C GLU A 17 2.79 -22.15 -2.86
N ARG A 18 3.80 -21.28 -2.76
CA ARG A 18 5.18 -21.63 -2.41
C ARG A 18 5.45 -21.53 -0.90
N GLY A 19 4.44 -21.22 -0.09
CA GLY A 19 4.55 -21.07 1.35
C GLY A 19 5.17 -19.74 1.82
N LEU A 20 5.42 -18.79 0.91
CA LEU A 20 6.00 -17.49 1.22
C LEU A 20 4.90 -16.49 1.59
N PHE A 21 5.15 -15.61 2.56
CA PHE A 21 4.24 -14.50 2.86
C PHE A 21 4.14 -13.55 1.67
N CYS A 22 2.92 -13.13 1.31
CA CYS A 22 2.63 -12.11 0.32
C CYS A 22 1.37 -11.32 0.72
N LEU A 23 1.26 -10.09 0.24
CA LEU A 23 0.06 -9.27 0.31
C LEU A 23 -0.85 -9.54 -0.89
N PHE A 24 -2.15 -9.64 -0.61
CA PHE A 24 -3.20 -9.88 -1.59
C PHE A 24 -4.29 -8.82 -1.47
N THR A 25 -4.90 -8.50 -2.59
CA THR A 25 -6.16 -7.74 -2.65
C THR A 25 -7.33 -8.62 -2.23
N GLU A 26 -8.48 -8.02 -1.91
CA GLU A 26 -9.68 -8.75 -1.49
C GLU A 26 -10.23 -9.71 -2.56
N ASP A 27 -10.01 -9.40 -3.84
CA ASP A 27 -10.33 -10.31 -4.96
C ASP A 27 -9.37 -11.51 -5.08
N GLY A 28 -8.43 -11.64 -4.14
CA GLY A 28 -7.52 -12.77 -4.02
C GLY A 28 -6.29 -12.69 -4.91
N LYS A 29 -6.08 -11.58 -5.63
CA LYS A 29 -4.86 -11.37 -6.44
C LYS A 29 -3.68 -10.99 -5.56
N CYS A 30 -2.52 -11.58 -5.83
CA CYS A 30 -1.28 -11.19 -5.17
C CYS A 30 -0.82 -9.84 -5.71
N LEU A 31 -0.38 -8.92 -4.84
CA LEU A 31 0.21 -7.68 -5.33
C LEU A 31 1.47 -8.00 -6.16
N PRO A 32 1.63 -7.40 -7.34
CA PRO A 32 2.80 -7.63 -8.18
C PRO A 32 4.07 -7.10 -7.52
N ASN A 33 5.21 -7.53 -8.03
CA ASN A 33 6.53 -6.97 -7.70
C ASN A 33 6.98 -7.09 -6.24
N GLN A 34 6.33 -7.92 -5.42
CA GLN A 34 6.78 -8.22 -4.07
C GLN A 34 8.07 -9.05 -4.10
N ALA A 35 9.19 -8.44 -3.74
CA ALA A 35 10.51 -9.06 -3.68
C ALA A 35 10.66 -9.95 -2.44
N SER A 36 10.21 -9.45 -1.29
CA SER A 36 10.30 -10.15 -0.01
C SER A 36 9.26 -9.62 0.96
N VAL A 37 8.71 -10.52 1.76
CA VAL A 37 7.84 -10.20 2.90
C VAL A 37 8.37 -10.93 4.11
N SER A 38 8.66 -10.19 5.17
CA SER A 38 9.08 -10.75 6.46
C SER A 38 8.20 -10.23 7.57
N LEU A 39 7.86 -11.13 8.48
CA LEU A 39 7.16 -10.80 9.71
C LEU A 39 8.14 -11.08 10.86
N SER A 40 8.56 -10.04 11.56
CA SER A 40 9.34 -10.14 12.79
C SER A 40 8.45 -9.89 13.99
N SER A 41 8.70 -10.65 15.05
CA SER A 41 8.13 -10.40 16.37
C SER A 41 9.29 -10.20 17.32
N GLU A 42 9.41 -9.01 17.90
CA GLU A 42 10.37 -8.82 18.98
C GLU A 42 9.83 -9.43 20.28
N PRO A 43 10.69 -9.98 21.16
CA PRO A 43 10.26 -10.37 22.48
C PRO A 43 9.64 -9.17 23.18
N PHE A 44 8.35 -9.27 23.54
CA PHE A 44 7.57 -8.20 24.19
C PHE A 44 7.22 -6.99 23.31
N GLY A 45 7.47 -7.05 22.00
CA GLY A 45 7.24 -5.96 21.05
C GLY A 45 6.02 -6.14 20.15
N ALA A 46 5.75 -5.11 19.35
CA ALA A 46 4.79 -5.19 18.26
C ALA A 46 5.27 -6.16 17.17
N GLN A 47 4.34 -6.71 16.39
CA GLN A 47 4.69 -7.44 15.17
C GLN A 47 5.00 -6.43 14.08
N GLU A 48 6.15 -6.60 13.44
CA GLU A 48 6.59 -5.76 12.33
C GLU A 48 6.49 -6.54 11.02
N LEU A 49 5.74 -5.97 10.08
CA LEU A 49 5.63 -6.48 8.71
C LEU A 49 6.48 -5.62 7.79
N THR A 50 7.55 -6.20 7.26
CA THR A 50 8.37 -5.56 6.22
C THR A 50 8.01 -6.14 4.85
N VAL A 51 7.69 -5.27 3.90
CA VAL A 51 7.41 -5.64 2.50
C VAL A 51 8.34 -4.86 1.59
N LYS A 52 9.10 -5.57 0.76
CA LYS A 52 9.96 -4.96 -0.26
C LYS A 52 9.32 -5.16 -1.63
N PHE A 53 9.15 -4.08 -2.37
CA PHE A 53 8.72 -4.13 -3.77
C PHE A 53 9.91 -3.84 -4.69
N VAL A 54 10.03 -4.56 -5.81
CA VAL A 54 10.94 -4.21 -6.91
C VAL A 54 10.15 -3.36 -7.89
N CYS A 55 10.38 -2.06 -7.87
CA CYS A 55 9.77 -1.16 -8.83
C CYS A 55 10.76 -0.88 -9.96
N ASP A 56 10.27 -0.91 -11.19
CA ASP A 56 10.97 -0.35 -12.33
C ASP A 56 10.85 1.18 -12.26
N GLY A 57 11.99 1.87 -12.16
CA GLY A 57 12.05 3.31 -11.87
C GLY A 57 11.35 4.18 -12.91
N GLU A 58 11.24 3.71 -14.15
CA GLU A 58 10.55 4.43 -15.23
C GLU A 58 9.02 4.46 -15.06
N ASN A 59 8.47 3.57 -14.23
CA ASN A 59 7.03 3.37 -14.07
C ASN A 59 6.51 3.70 -12.65
N ILE A 60 7.34 4.33 -11.80
CA ILE A 60 6.92 4.74 -10.46
C ILE A 60 6.15 6.07 -10.55
N ARG A 61 4.85 6.04 -10.24
CA ARG A 61 4.06 7.24 -9.96
C ARG A 61 3.84 7.34 -8.46
N VAL A 62 4.36 8.41 -7.85
CA VAL A 62 4.05 8.78 -6.46
C VAL A 62 2.82 9.68 -6.52
N ILE A 63 1.68 9.19 -6.04
CA ILE A 63 0.50 10.01 -5.82
C ILE A 63 0.51 10.34 -4.32
N GLY A 64 0.74 11.61 -3.99
CA GLY A 64 0.64 12.09 -2.62
C GLY A 64 -0.82 12.11 -2.16
N ASP A 65 -1.05 11.91 -0.86
CA ASP A 65 -2.33 12.23 -0.24
C ASP A 65 -2.72 13.66 -0.65
N PRO A 66 -3.97 13.93 -1.04
CA PRO A 66 -4.40 15.31 -1.20
C PRO A 66 -4.12 16.01 0.13
N GLU A 67 -3.28 17.05 0.10
CA GLU A 67 -3.17 17.95 1.24
C GLU A 67 -4.62 18.36 1.55
N VAL A 68 -5.11 17.95 2.72
CA VAL A 68 -6.37 18.48 3.22
C VAL A 68 -6.04 19.90 3.63
N ASP A 69 -6.08 20.79 2.64
CA ASP A 69 -6.12 22.21 2.90
C ASP A 69 -7.45 22.46 3.62
N ASP A 70 -7.39 22.55 4.95
CA ASP A 70 -8.51 22.94 5.81
C ASP A 70 -8.93 24.42 5.60
N ASN A 71 -8.49 25.02 4.49
CA ASN A 71 -8.88 26.34 4.04
C ASN A 71 -9.27 26.25 2.57
N GLY A 72 -10.58 26.24 2.30
CA GLY A 72 -11.15 26.26 0.95
C GLY A 72 -10.72 27.49 0.15
N GLY A 73 -9.54 27.42 -0.45
CA GLY A 73 -8.97 28.42 -1.34
C GLY A 73 -8.45 27.74 -2.59
N GLU A 74 -9.00 28.12 -3.73
CA GLU A 74 -8.59 27.68 -5.06
C GLU A 74 -7.09 27.94 -5.28
N SER A 75 -6.25 26.92 -5.14
CA SER A 75 -4.85 27.02 -5.55
C SER A 75 -4.74 26.65 -7.03
N SER A 76 -4.96 27.65 -7.88
CA SER A 76 -4.54 27.58 -9.27
C SER A 76 -3.02 27.56 -9.32
N THR A 77 -2.43 26.50 -9.88
CA THR A 77 -1.04 26.59 -10.35
C THR A 77 -0.89 25.92 -11.70
N VAL A 78 -0.13 26.62 -12.54
CA VAL A 78 0.07 26.51 -13.99
C VAL A 78 0.62 25.18 -14.50
#